data_AF-A0A2J8RWU7-F1
#
_entry.id   AF-A0A2J8RWU7-F1
#
_cell.length_a   1.000
_cell.length_b   1.000
_cell.length_c   1.000
_cell.angle_alpha   90.00
_cell.angle_beta   90.00
_cell.angle_gamma   90.00
#
_symmetry.space_group_name_H-M   'P 1'
#
loop_
_entity.id
_entity.type
_entity.pdbx_description
1 polymer ?
#
loop_
_entity_poly.entity_id
_entity_poly.type
_entity_poly.pdbx_seq_one_letter_code
_entity_poly.pdbx_strand_id
1 'polypeptide(L)' 'MLPEAGSLWLLKLLRDIQLAQFYWPILEELNVTRPEHFDFVKPEDLDGIGMGRPALILASHSSAQTVRSSEKATFRA' A
#
# COMPACT_ATOMS: atom_id res chain seq x y z
N MET A 1 -11.45 -4.24 -17.31
CA MET A 1 -12.30 -5.16 -16.55
C MET A 1 -12.55 -4.52 -15.20
N LEU A 2 -13.80 -4.21 -14.86
CA LEU A 2 -14.13 -3.66 -13.55
C LEU A 2 -13.89 -4.79 -12.53
N PRO A 3 -13.20 -4.54 -11.41
CA PRO A 3 -13.18 -5.49 -10.31
C PRO A 3 -14.63 -5.81 -10.00
N GLU A 4 -15.03 -7.08 -10.16
CA GLU A 4 -16.40 -7.49 -9.94
C GLU A 4 -16.86 -6.96 -8.58
N ALA A 5 -18.13 -6.56 -8.51
CA ALA A 5 -18.74 -5.93 -7.34
C ALA A 5 -18.41 -6.62 -5.99
N GLY A 6 -18.01 -7.89 -6.03
CA GLY A 6 -17.47 -8.66 -4.90
C GLY A 6 -16.17 -8.13 -4.28
N SER A 7 -15.45 -7.17 -4.85
CA SER A 7 -14.20 -6.62 -4.27
C SER A 7 -14.34 -5.18 -3.74
N LEU A 8 -15.46 -4.50 -4.00
CA LEU A 8 -15.69 -3.13 -3.52
C LEU A 8 -15.81 -3.04 -1.99
N TRP A 9 -16.35 -4.08 -1.34
CA TRP A 9 -16.45 -4.12 0.13
C TRP A 9 -15.06 -4.06 0.78
N LEU A 10 -14.07 -4.76 0.20
CA LEU A 10 -12.71 -4.81 0.71
C LEU A 10 -12.04 -3.45 0.58
N LEU A 11 -12.17 -2.80 -0.58
CA LEU A 11 -11.63 -1.46 -0.80
C LEU A 11 -12.28 -0.43 0.14
N LYS A 12 -13.59 -0.55 0.38
CA LYS A 12 -14.33 0.31 1.31
C LYS A 12 -13.85 0.11 2.75
N LEU A 13 -13.75 -1.13 3.21
CA LEU A 13 -13.25 -1.50 4.54
C LEU A 13 -11.83 -0.96 4.76
N LEU A 14 -10.92 -1.22 3.82
CA LEU A 14 -9.53 -0.78 3.90
C LEU A 14 -9.42 0.75 3.89
N ARG A 15 -10.26 1.49 3.14
CA ARG A 15 -10.27 2.96 3.21
C ARG A 15 -10.70 3.48 4.56
N ASP A 16 -11.73 2.88 5.16
CA ASP A 16 -12.29 3.34 6.43
C ASP A 16 -11.27 3.21 7.59
N ILE A 17 -10.27 2.33 7.45
CA ILE A 17 -9.15 2.14 8.40
C ILE A 17 -7.79 2.61 7.86
N GLN A 18 -7.76 3.37 6.75
CA GLN A 18 -6.53 3.91 6.15
C GLN A 18 -5.49 2.86 5.70
N LEU A 19 -5.94 1.67 5.31
CA LEU A 19 -5.13 0.57 4.78
C LEU A 19 -5.39 0.29 3.28
N ALA A 20 -5.95 1.27 2.55
CA ALA A 20 -6.28 1.12 1.13
C ALA A 20 -5.07 0.77 0.24
N GLN A 21 -3.85 1.10 0.67
CA GLN A 21 -2.59 0.73 0.01
C GLN A 21 -2.36 -0.79 -0.05
N PHE A 22 -2.99 -1.56 0.82
CA PHE A 22 -2.89 -3.02 0.85
C PHE A 22 -3.97 -3.73 0.03
N TYR A 23 -4.83 -2.99 -0.67
CA TYR A 23 -5.91 -3.58 -1.48
C TYR A 23 -5.37 -4.54 -2.54
N TRP A 24 -4.32 -4.14 -3.27
CA TRP A 24 -3.71 -4.99 -4.30
C TRP A 24 -2.98 -6.21 -3.72
N PRO A 25 -2.11 -6.07 -2.69
CA PRO A 25 -1.52 -7.24 -2.01
C PRO A 25 -2.56 -8.25 -1.51
N ILE A 26 -3.65 -7.79 -0.89
CA ILE A 26 -4.70 -8.70 -0.41
C ILE A 26 -5.41 -9.42 -1.57
N LEU A 27 -5.60 -8.76 -2.71
CA LEU A 27 -6.23 -9.37 -3.88
C LEU A 27 -5.31 -10.32 -4.63
N GLU A 28 -4.06 -9.94 -4.85
CA GLU A 28 -3.14 -10.66 -5.75
C GLU A 28 -2.31 -11.71 -4.98
N GLU A 29 -1.92 -11.43 -3.73
CA GLU A 29 -1.11 -12.34 -2.93
C GLU A 29 -1.97 -13.26 -2.06
N LEU A 30 -3.03 -12.71 -1.44
CA LEU A 30 -3.92 -13.48 -0.56
C LEU A 30 -5.19 -13.99 -1.27
N ASN A 31 -5.43 -13.57 -2.51
CA ASN A 31 -6.54 -14.01 -3.35
C ASN A 31 -7.94 -13.83 -2.69
N VAL A 32 -8.06 -12.81 -1.84
CA VAL A 32 -9.30 -12.48 -1.11
C VAL A 32 -10.21 -11.66 -2.02
N THR A 33 -11.10 -12.36 -2.72
CA THR A 33 -12.05 -11.75 -3.66
C THR A 33 -13.47 -11.65 -3.11
N ARG A 34 -13.75 -12.29 -1.97
CA ARG A 34 -15.05 -12.33 -1.29
C ARG A 34 -14.89 -12.21 0.23
N PRO A 35 -15.89 -11.71 0.96
CA PRO A 35 -15.84 -11.60 2.42
C PRO A 35 -15.50 -12.93 3.10
N GLU A 36 -16.07 -14.04 2.63
CA GLU A 36 -15.85 -15.38 3.20
C GLU A 36 -14.38 -15.85 3.12
N HIS A 37 -13.59 -15.32 2.18
CA HIS A 37 -12.15 -15.66 2.11
C HIS A 37 -11.39 -15.01 3.27
N PHE A 38 -11.88 -13.88 3.78
CA PHE A 38 -11.24 -13.16 4.87
C PHE A 38 -11.28 -13.95 6.19
N ASP A 39 -12.27 -14.83 6.37
CA ASP A 39 -12.37 -15.72 7.54
C ASP A 39 -11.20 -16.72 7.63
N PHE A 40 -10.52 -16.98 6.52
CA PHE A 40 -9.38 -17.90 6.43
C PHE A 40 -8.02 -17.20 6.46
N VAL A 41 -8.00 -15.87 6.35
CA VAL A 41 -6.76 -15.09 6.38
C VAL A 41 -6.21 -15.07 7.80
N LYS A 42 -4.98 -15.53 7.98
CA LYS A 42 -4.32 -15.53 9.28
C LYS A 42 -3.46 -14.28 9.47
N PRO A 43 -3.12 -13.92 10.72
CA PRO A 43 -2.18 -12.84 10.98
C PRO A 43 -0.85 -13.01 10.24
N GLU A 44 -0.36 -14.26 10.12
CA GLU A 44 0.89 -14.57 9.42
C GLU A 44 0.84 -14.23 7.92
N ASP A 45 -0.32 -14.38 7.28
CA ASP A 45 -0.53 -14.05 5.87
C ASP A 45 -0.51 -12.52 5.65
N LEU A 46 -1.10 -11.78 6.60
CA LEU A 46 -1.09 -10.31 6.61
C LEU A 46 0.33 -9.77 6.86
N ASP A 47 1.08 -10.41 7.75
CA ASP A 47 2.48 -10.08 7.99
C ASP A 47 3.34 -10.32 6.73
N GLY A 48 3.03 -11.38 5.97
CA GLY A 48 3.67 -11.71 4.69
C GLY A 48 3.56 -10.59 3.65
N ILE A 49 2.40 -9.91 3.59
CA ILE A 49 2.19 -8.74 2.71
C ILE A 49 2.59 -7.40 3.36
N GLY A 50 3.22 -7.45 4.54
CA GLY A 50 3.76 -6.28 5.25
C GLY A 50 2.72 -5.46 6.04
N MET A 51 1.52 -6.00 6.30
CA MET A 51 0.54 -5.36 7.20
C MET A 51 0.96 -5.38 8.67
N GLY A 52 1.91 -6.21 9.09
CA GLY A 52 2.41 -6.21 10.47
C GLY A 52 3.11 -4.92 10.90
N ARG A 53 3.56 -4.10 9.93
CA ARG A 53 4.22 -2.80 10.17
C ARG A 53 3.84 -1.77 9.09
N PRO A 54 2.59 -1.27 9.09
CA PRO A 54 2.10 -0.42 8.00
C PRO A 54 2.85 0.93 7.91
N ALA A 55 3.44 1.41 9.00
CA ALA A 55 4.26 2.62 9.02
C ALA A 55 5.57 2.52 8.22
N LEU A 56 6.11 1.30 8.03
CA LEU A 56 7.35 1.08 7.28
C LEU A 56 7.14 1.12 5.76
N ILE A 57 5.98 0.70 5.27
CA ILE A 57 5.68 0.70 3.83
C ILE A 57 5.51 2.12 3.28
N LEU A 58 4.96 3.05 4.09
CA LEU A 58 4.82 4.45 3.70
C LEU A 58 6.19 5.16 3.58
N ALA A 59 7.18 4.77 4.38
CA ALA A 59 8.50 5.39 4.38
C ALA A 59 9.30 5.13 3.09
N SER A 60 9.00 4.06 2.36
CA SER A 60 9.74 3.68 1.14
C SER A 60 9.38 4.49 -0.11
N HIS A 61 8.26 5.22 -0.11
CA HIS A 61 7.84 6.06 -1.25
C HIS A 61 8.26 7.53 -1.10
N SER A 62 8.77 7.93 0.06
CA SER A 62 9.15 9.32 0.36
C SER A 62 10.66 9.51 0.33
N SER A 63 11.32 9.22 -0.79
CA SER A 63 12.76 9.45 -0.98
C SER A 63 13.11 9.74 -2.45
N ALA A 64 12.40 10.64 -3.14
CA ALA A 64 12.80 10.98 -4.52
C ALA A 64 12.35 12.36 -5.02
N GLN A 65 12.23 13.38 -4.17
CA GLN A 65 12.12 14.74 -4.70
C GLN A 65 12.57 15.83 -3.73
N THR A 66 13.88 15.96 -3.56
CA THR A 66 14.52 17.27 -3.44
C THR A 66 15.93 17.09 -3.97
N VAL A 67 16.00 17.05 -5.31
CA VAL A 67 17.19 17.40 -6.06
C VAL A 67 17.59 18.78 -5.53
N ARG A 68 18.73 18.83 -4.83
CA ARG A 68 19.38 20.07 -4.41
C ARG A 68 19.79 20.83 -5.67
N SER A 69 18.86 21.60 -6.22
CA SER A 69 19.13 22.75 -7.07
C SER A 69 19.85 23.79 -6.23
N SER A 70 21.17 23.78 -6.24
CA SER A 70 22.01 24.99 -6.21
C SER A 70 23.48 24.60 -6.30
N GLU A 71 23.85 23.92 -7.39
CA GLU A 71 25.18 24.08 -7.94
C GLU A 71 25.12 25.27 -8.92
N LYS A 72 26.16 26.11 -8.91
CA LYS A 72 26.34 27.39 -9.65
C LYS A 72 25.90 28.67 -8.96
N ALA A 73 26.76 29.17 -8.08
CA ALA A 73 27.24 30.55 -8.18
C ALA A 73 28.64 30.70 -7.54
N THR A 74 29.57 29.84 -7.97
CA THR A 74 31.01 30.11 -7.84
C THR A 74 31.45 30.83 -9.12
N PHE A 75 31.31 32.14 -9.19
CA PHE A 75 32.07 32.97 -10.15
C PHE A 75 31.98 34.44 -9.68
N ARG A 76 33.04 34.97 -9.04
CA ARG A 76 33.94 36.01 -9.59
C ARG A 76 33.18 37.29 -9.96
N ALA A 77 33.49 38.48 -9.43
CA ALA A 77 34.75 39.04 -8.95
C ALA A 77 34.48 40.21 -7.98
#